data_AF-A0A4Q1SNH0-F1
#
_entry.id   AF-A0A4Q1SNH0-F1
#
_cell.length_a   1.000
_cell.length_b   1.000
_cell.length_c   1.000
_cell.angle_alpha   90.00
_cell.angle_beta   90.00
_cell.angle_gamma   90.00
#
_symmetry.space_group_name_H-M   'P 1'
#
loop_
_entity.id
_entity.type
_entity.pdbx_description
1 polymer ?
#
loop_
_entity_poly.entity_id
_entity_poly.type
_entity_poly.pdbx_seq_one_letter_code
_entity_poly.pdbx_strand_id
1 'polypeptide(L)'
;MSIKKAFDVSEELKRKIESTIEASGMQQKEWIEAVTNLWIMQDIKNGMPDYKKDISELELHTNRISEIVTHMIQRSAFEKEEVHRKAEELKEAKNQIIEECQFEISDLKKQLQIASEEVKQNREEKEEADRRLRQMEESNENNKLLIQEYKEKNDTLTSLVNQFRQGYEESKSYKDQVDRLTKQAENLQGDLMKAKERFQSLEETRIVELRQSEERHQVELERIIEKRNVEKERELLQLRTDFQNKLQKANEESTAKIHAFYERIEQLRKDYEFELKKKSEAYEMQIEQIKNINKDDNVKPQ
;
A
#
# COMPACT_ATOMS: atom_id res chain seq x y z
N MET A 1 -113.64 94.98 -63.12
CA MET A 1 -112.42 95.12 -63.94
C MET A 1 -111.33 95.71 -63.07
N SER A 2 -110.24 94.99 -62.81
CA SER A 2 -109.09 95.53 -62.09
C SER A 2 -108.17 96.22 -63.10
N ILE A 3 -108.06 97.54 -63.02
CA ILE A 3 -107.22 98.34 -63.93
C ILE A 3 -105.76 98.12 -63.50
N LYS A 4 -105.02 97.28 -64.23
CA LYS A 4 -103.57 97.18 -64.10
C LYS A 4 -102.95 98.39 -64.82
N LYS A 5 -102.56 99.42 -64.06
CA LYS A 5 -101.67 100.47 -64.56
C LYS A 5 -100.25 99.88 -64.61
N ALA A 6 -99.72 99.69 -65.82
CA ALA A 6 -98.30 99.41 -66.02
C ALA A 6 -97.55 100.75 -65.94
N PHE A 7 -96.62 100.87 -65.00
CA PHE A 7 -95.73 102.02 -64.90
C PHE A 7 -94.58 101.82 -65.88
N ASP A 8 -94.39 102.76 -66.80
CA ASP A 8 -93.25 102.77 -67.71
C ASP A 8 -92.05 103.37 -66.96
N VAL A 9 -91.16 102.49 -66.49
CA VAL A 9 -90.03 102.83 -65.63
C VAL A 9 -88.75 102.65 -66.43
N SER A 10 -87.84 103.62 -66.41
CA SER A 10 -86.59 103.51 -67.15
C SER A 10 -85.79 102.27 -66.72
N GLU A 11 -85.11 101.63 -67.66
CA GLU A 11 -84.32 100.40 -67.40
C GLU A 11 -83.26 100.60 -66.30
N GLU A 12 -82.74 101.81 -66.13
CA GLU A 12 -81.81 102.14 -65.05
C GLU A 12 -82.50 102.11 -63.67
N LEU A 13 -83.72 102.64 -63.57
CA LEU A 13 -84.49 102.62 -62.33
C LEU A 13 -84.97 101.21 -62.00
N LYS A 14 -85.34 100.42 -63.01
CA LYS A 14 -85.70 99.01 -62.86
C LYS A 14 -84.55 98.18 -62.28
N ARG A 15 -83.33 98.33 -62.81
CA ARG A 15 -82.13 97.66 -62.26
C ARG A 15 -81.81 98.08 -60.82
N LYS A 16 -81.95 99.37 -60.50
CA LYS A 16 -81.76 99.86 -59.12
C LYS A 16 -82.80 99.25 -58.17
N ILE A 17 -84.06 99.19 -58.58
CA ILE A 17 -85.15 98.57 -57.82
C ILE A 17 -84.84 97.08 -57.56
N GLU A 18 -84.49 96.32 -58.60
CA GLU A 18 -84.15 94.90 -58.49
C GLU A 18 -82.96 94.66 -57.54
N SER A 19 -81.90 95.47 -57.63
CA SER A 19 -80.75 95.38 -56.72
C SER A 19 -81.11 95.69 -55.27
N THR A 20 -81.99 96.67 -55.01
CA THR A 20 -82.44 96.98 -53.64
C THR A 20 -83.40 95.94 -53.07
N ILE A 21 -84.20 95.27 -53.91
CA ILE A 21 -85.05 94.15 -53.48
C ILE A 21 -84.16 92.99 -53.03
N GLU A 22 -83.17 92.63 -53.84
CA GLU A 22 -82.25 91.53 -53.55
C GLU A 22 -81.41 91.80 -52.27
N ALA A 23 -80.92 93.03 -52.09
CA ALA A 23 -80.21 93.44 -50.88
C ALA A 23 -81.09 93.44 -49.62
N SER A 24 -82.41 93.65 -49.76
CA SER A 24 -83.35 93.66 -48.64
C SER A 24 -83.80 92.25 -48.21
N GLY A 25 -83.60 91.23 -49.06
CA GLY A 25 -84.09 89.88 -48.85
C GLY A 25 -85.61 89.72 -48.86
N MET A 26 -86.37 90.79 -49.20
CA MET A 26 -87.82 90.79 -49.27
C MET A 26 -88.33 90.32 -50.64
N GLN A 27 -89.54 89.78 -50.70
CA GLN A 27 -90.17 89.54 -52.00
C GLN A 27 -90.57 90.86 -52.65
N GLN A 28 -90.58 90.93 -53.99
CA GLN A 28 -90.86 92.15 -54.75
C GLN A 28 -92.16 92.85 -54.31
N LYS A 29 -93.21 92.10 -53.98
CA LYS A 29 -94.48 92.66 -53.49
C LYS A 29 -94.34 93.32 -52.11
N GLU A 30 -93.66 92.67 -51.18
CA GLU A 30 -93.45 93.17 -49.81
C GLU A 30 -92.55 94.41 -49.82
N TRP A 31 -91.54 94.41 -50.69
CA TRP A 31 -90.67 95.57 -50.88
C TRP A 31 -91.45 96.77 -51.44
N ILE A 32 -92.30 96.56 -52.46
CA ILE A 32 -93.13 97.63 -53.02
C ILE A 32 -94.10 98.17 -51.96
N GLU A 33 -94.74 97.31 -51.16
CA GLU A 33 -95.61 97.73 -50.06
C GLU A 33 -94.86 98.55 -49.00
N ALA A 34 -93.66 98.12 -48.61
CA ALA A 34 -92.82 98.85 -47.65
C ALA A 34 -92.38 100.22 -48.17
N VAL A 35 -91.91 100.32 -49.41
CA VAL A 35 -91.51 101.58 -50.05
C VAL A 35 -92.71 102.51 -50.25
N THR A 36 -93.88 101.96 -50.59
CA THR A 36 -95.12 102.74 -50.72
C THR A 36 -95.55 103.30 -49.37
N ASN A 37 -95.46 102.53 -48.29
CA ASN A 37 -95.78 103.00 -46.93
C ASN A 37 -94.82 104.08 -46.44
N LEU A 38 -93.51 103.94 -46.72
CA LEU A 38 -92.51 104.99 -46.44
C LEU A 38 -92.80 106.28 -47.22
N TRP A 39 -93.18 106.14 -48.49
CA TRP A 39 -93.55 107.28 -49.32
C TRP A 39 -94.83 107.97 -48.81
N ILE A 40 -95.85 107.20 -48.41
CA ILE A 40 -97.08 107.74 -47.80
C ILE A 40 -96.77 108.49 -46.49
N MET A 41 -95.87 107.96 -45.64
CA MET A 41 -95.42 108.68 -44.44
C MET A 41 -94.73 110.01 -44.76
N GLN A 42 -93.89 110.02 -45.81
CA GLN A 42 -93.21 111.23 -46.29
C GLN A 42 -94.18 112.25 -46.89
N ASP A 43 -95.25 111.78 -47.54
CA ASP A 43 -96.32 112.62 -48.09
C ASP A 43 -97.19 113.25 -46.98
N ILE A 44 -97.57 112.46 -45.96
CA ILE A 44 -98.29 112.95 -44.76
C ILE A 44 -97.47 114.02 -44.02
N LYS A 45 -96.15 113.83 -43.90
CA LYS A 45 -95.20 114.79 -43.29
C LYS A 45 -95.16 116.14 -44.01
N ASN A 46 -95.41 116.17 -45.31
CA ASN A 46 -95.44 117.39 -46.13
C ASN A 46 -96.84 118.00 -46.22
N GLY A 47 -97.90 117.17 -46.15
CA GLY A 47 -99.29 117.60 -46.24
C GLY A 47 -99.94 118.04 -44.93
N MET A 48 -99.42 117.62 -43.76
CA MET A 48 -99.94 118.01 -42.44
C MET A 48 -98.83 118.58 -41.54
N PRO A 49 -98.65 119.92 -41.51
CA PRO A 49 -97.59 120.58 -40.76
C PRO A 49 -97.62 120.28 -39.24
N ASP A 50 -98.82 120.07 -38.70
CA ASP A 50 -99.05 119.87 -37.26
C ASP A 50 -98.44 118.55 -36.73
N TYR A 51 -98.29 117.53 -37.58
CA TYR A 51 -97.75 116.20 -37.21
C TYR A 51 -96.32 115.96 -37.69
N LYS A 52 -95.71 116.91 -38.42
CA LYS A 52 -94.36 116.79 -38.97
C LYS A 52 -93.30 116.52 -37.89
N LYS A 53 -93.47 117.12 -36.71
CA LYS A 53 -92.60 116.93 -35.55
C LYS A 53 -92.70 115.49 -35.04
N ASP A 54 -93.91 114.99 -34.84
CA ASP A 54 -94.18 113.65 -34.33
C ASP A 54 -93.67 112.56 -35.28
N ILE A 55 -93.83 112.75 -36.60
CA ILE A 55 -93.30 111.82 -37.63
C ILE A 55 -91.76 111.81 -37.63
N SER A 56 -91.12 112.96 -37.46
CA SER A 56 -89.66 113.05 -37.39
C SER A 56 -89.10 112.41 -36.11
N GLU A 57 -89.81 112.54 -35.00
CA GLU A 57 -89.48 111.87 -33.73
C GLU A 57 -89.66 110.35 -33.84
N LEU A 58 -90.70 109.88 -34.53
CA LEU A 58 -90.90 108.46 -34.83
C LEU A 58 -89.78 107.88 -35.71
N GLU A 59 -89.35 108.58 -36.75
CA GLU A 59 -88.20 108.20 -37.60
C GLU A 59 -86.91 108.12 -36.77
N LEU A 60 -86.67 109.11 -35.90
CA LEU A 60 -85.51 109.12 -35.00
C LEU A 60 -85.51 107.90 -34.07
N HIS A 61 -86.65 107.61 -33.43
CA HIS A 61 -86.78 106.43 -32.57
C HIS A 61 -86.62 105.12 -33.35
N THR A 62 -87.15 105.04 -34.56
CA THR A 62 -87.04 103.85 -35.42
C THR A 62 -85.58 103.61 -35.82
N ASN A 63 -84.86 104.64 -36.26
CA ASN A 63 -83.43 104.55 -36.57
C ASN A 63 -82.63 104.14 -35.34
N ARG A 64 -82.94 104.72 -34.18
CA ARG A 64 -82.28 104.34 -32.92
C ARG A 64 -82.52 102.89 -32.54
N ILE A 65 -83.74 102.37 -32.74
CA ILE A 65 -84.06 100.96 -32.52
C ILE A 65 -83.27 100.07 -33.50
N SER A 66 -83.23 100.43 -34.79
CA SER A 66 -82.44 99.70 -35.79
C SER A 66 -80.96 99.65 -35.44
N GLU A 67 -80.35 100.76 -35.01
CA GLU A 67 -78.96 100.80 -34.53
C GLU A 67 -78.72 99.88 -33.34
N ILE A 68 -79.62 99.91 -32.33
CA ILE A 68 -79.52 99.05 -31.15
C ILE A 68 -79.57 97.57 -31.58
N VAL A 69 -80.50 97.21 -32.46
CA VAL A 69 -80.63 95.84 -32.99
C VAL A 69 -79.37 95.44 -33.76
N THR A 70 -78.85 96.31 -34.63
CA THR A 70 -77.59 96.05 -35.36
C THR A 70 -76.43 95.83 -34.41
N HIS A 71 -76.25 96.69 -33.40
CA HIS A 71 -75.20 96.51 -32.39
C HIS A 71 -75.40 95.24 -31.57
N MET A 72 -76.64 94.87 -31.20
CA MET A 72 -76.93 93.62 -30.51
C MET A 72 -76.57 92.40 -31.35
N ILE A 73 -76.90 92.41 -32.64
CA ILE A 73 -76.55 91.33 -33.58
C ILE A 73 -75.03 91.23 -33.71
N GLN A 74 -74.33 92.36 -33.90
CA GLN A 74 -72.87 92.38 -34.00
C GLN A 74 -72.20 91.88 -32.71
N ARG A 75 -72.69 92.31 -31.54
CA ARG A 75 -72.18 91.86 -30.24
C ARG A 75 -72.39 90.36 -30.07
N SER A 76 -73.58 89.85 -30.37
CA SER A 76 -73.90 88.42 -30.33
C SER A 76 -73.03 87.61 -31.29
N ALA A 77 -72.79 88.11 -32.51
CA ALA A 77 -71.89 87.49 -33.47
C ALA A 77 -70.46 87.42 -32.94
N PHE A 78 -69.96 88.52 -32.34
CA PHE A 78 -68.63 88.57 -31.74
C PHE A 78 -68.50 87.61 -30.55
N GLU A 79 -69.48 87.61 -29.63
CA GLU A 79 -69.51 86.70 -28.48
C GLU A 79 -69.49 85.22 -28.94
N LYS A 80 -70.27 84.90 -29.98
CA LYS A 80 -70.31 83.54 -30.57
C LYS A 80 -68.99 83.14 -31.21
N GLU A 81 -68.36 84.05 -31.96
CA GLU A 81 -67.04 83.84 -32.58
C GLU A 81 -65.96 83.62 -31.50
N GLU A 82 -65.98 84.39 -30.41
CA GLU A 82 -65.04 84.26 -29.31
C GLU A 82 -65.20 82.92 -28.59
N VAL A 83 -66.44 82.48 -28.34
CA VAL A 83 -66.72 81.15 -27.77
C VAL A 83 -66.25 80.04 -28.70
N HIS A 84 -66.49 80.16 -30.00
CA HIS A 84 -66.02 79.17 -30.98
C HIS A 84 -64.48 79.11 -31.01
N ARG A 85 -63.80 80.27 -31.00
CA ARG A 85 -62.34 80.33 -30.99
C ARG A 85 -61.77 79.66 -29.73
N LYS A 86 -62.31 79.99 -28.55
CA LYS A 86 -61.90 79.35 -27.27
C LYS A 86 -62.16 77.84 -27.26
N ALA A 87 -63.27 77.39 -27.85
CA ALA A 87 -63.56 75.97 -27.95
C ALA A 87 -62.57 75.24 -28.86
N GLU A 88 -62.17 75.85 -29.98
CA GLU A 88 -61.19 75.25 -30.90
C GLU A 88 -59.78 75.25 -30.28
N GLU A 89 -59.36 76.34 -29.63
CA GLU A 89 -58.09 76.42 -28.87
C GLU A 89 -58.02 75.31 -27.80
N LEU A 90 -59.11 75.11 -27.03
CA LEU A 90 -59.17 74.07 -26.00
C LEU A 90 -59.13 72.66 -26.62
N LYS A 91 -59.80 72.46 -27.75
CA LYS A 91 -59.80 71.18 -28.48
C LYS A 91 -58.41 70.85 -29.00
N GLU A 92 -57.71 71.83 -29.56
CA GLU A 92 -56.35 71.67 -30.09
C GLU A 92 -55.36 71.36 -28.96
N ALA A 93 -55.44 72.07 -27.84
CA ALA A 93 -54.64 71.78 -26.64
C ALA A 93 -54.90 70.38 -26.08
N LYS A 94 -56.17 69.94 -26.04
CA LYS A 94 -56.52 68.57 -25.62
C LYS A 94 -55.99 67.51 -26.57
N ASN A 95 -56.03 67.75 -27.88
CA ASN A 95 -55.50 66.82 -28.87
C ASN A 95 -53.98 66.66 -28.72
N GLN A 96 -53.24 67.75 -28.47
CA GLN A 96 -51.81 67.68 -28.20
C GLN A 96 -51.49 66.82 -26.97
N ILE A 97 -52.22 67.00 -25.85
CA ILE A 97 -52.04 66.17 -24.64
C ILE A 97 -52.36 64.70 -24.94
N ILE A 98 -53.40 64.42 -25.74
CA ILE A 98 -53.75 63.05 -26.13
C ILE A 98 -52.63 62.42 -26.95
N GLU A 99 -52.04 63.15 -27.89
CA GLU A 99 -50.91 62.67 -28.70
C GLU A 99 -49.67 62.39 -27.84
N GLU A 100 -49.34 63.28 -26.90
CA GLU A 100 -48.25 63.10 -25.94
C GLU A 100 -48.48 61.85 -25.08
N CYS A 101 -49.68 61.70 -24.48
CA CYS A 101 -50.02 60.51 -23.71
C CYS A 101 -49.98 59.22 -24.55
N GLN A 102 -50.42 59.26 -25.80
CA GLN A 102 -50.36 58.10 -26.70
C GLN A 102 -48.91 57.72 -27.01
N PHE A 103 -48.04 58.71 -27.21
CA PHE A 103 -46.61 58.49 -27.40
C PHE A 103 -45.97 57.86 -26.17
N GLU A 104 -46.20 58.40 -24.97
CA GLU A 104 -45.69 57.85 -23.71
C GLU A 104 -46.18 56.42 -23.46
N ILE A 105 -47.46 56.14 -23.71
CA ILE A 105 -48.00 54.78 -23.58
C ILE A 105 -47.31 53.81 -24.56
N SER A 106 -47.04 54.25 -25.79
CA SER A 106 -46.34 53.43 -26.78
C SER A 106 -44.91 53.14 -26.34
N ASP A 107 -44.20 54.14 -25.82
CA ASP A 107 -42.83 54.00 -25.34
C ASP A 107 -42.74 53.09 -24.12
N LEU A 108 -43.60 53.31 -23.11
CA LEU A 108 -43.67 52.46 -21.92
C LEU A 108 -44.00 51.00 -22.27
N LYS A 109 -44.86 50.76 -23.27
CA LYS A 109 -45.14 49.39 -23.75
C LYS A 109 -43.90 48.74 -24.36
N LYS A 110 -43.10 49.48 -25.13
CA LYS A 110 -41.84 48.96 -25.70
C LYS A 110 -40.84 48.65 -24.60
N GLN A 111 -40.66 49.57 -23.63
CA GLN A 111 -39.77 49.34 -22.49
C GLN A 111 -40.20 48.13 -21.66
N LEU A 112 -41.50 47.97 -21.40
CA LEU A 112 -42.06 46.81 -20.70
C LEU A 112 -41.77 45.51 -21.46
N GLN A 113 -41.91 45.52 -22.79
CA GLN A 113 -41.64 44.34 -23.61
C GLN A 113 -40.14 43.96 -23.58
N ILE A 114 -39.23 44.94 -23.67
CA ILE A 114 -37.79 44.72 -23.58
C ILE A 114 -37.44 44.14 -22.20
N ALA A 115 -37.89 44.79 -21.13
CA ALA A 115 -37.63 44.32 -19.77
C ALA A 115 -38.20 42.90 -19.53
N SER A 116 -39.37 42.59 -20.09
CA SER A 116 -39.96 41.25 -20.00
C SER A 116 -39.10 40.19 -20.69
N GLU A 117 -38.52 40.51 -21.86
CA GLU A 117 -37.65 39.58 -22.58
C GLU A 117 -36.32 39.40 -21.85
N GLU A 118 -35.73 40.47 -21.32
CA GLU A 118 -34.51 40.40 -20.49
C GLU A 118 -34.71 39.55 -19.23
N VAL A 119 -35.85 39.68 -18.55
CA VAL A 119 -36.18 38.85 -17.38
C VAL A 119 -36.28 37.37 -17.77
N LYS A 120 -36.86 37.08 -18.94
CA LYS A 120 -36.97 35.72 -19.45
C LYS A 120 -35.59 35.14 -19.78
N GLN A 121 -34.74 35.87 -20.50
CA GLN A 121 -33.37 35.46 -20.81
C GLN A 121 -32.55 35.22 -19.54
N ASN A 122 -32.56 36.16 -18.60
CA ASN A 122 -31.87 36.01 -17.31
C ASN A 122 -32.34 34.78 -16.52
N ARG A 123 -33.63 34.43 -16.63
CA ARG A 123 -34.16 33.22 -16.00
C ARG A 123 -33.63 31.95 -16.65
N GLU A 124 -33.60 31.90 -17.99
CA GLU A 124 -33.05 30.78 -18.74
C GLU A 124 -31.54 30.59 -18.46
N GLU A 125 -30.77 31.68 -18.44
CA GLU A 125 -29.35 31.68 -18.09
C GLU A 125 -29.10 31.20 -16.66
N LYS A 126 -29.93 31.66 -15.70
CA LYS A 126 -29.87 31.20 -14.32
C LYS A 126 -30.14 29.70 -14.21
N GLU A 127 -31.18 29.20 -14.89
CA GLU A 127 -31.51 27.77 -14.89
C GLU A 127 -30.38 26.93 -15.52
N GLU A 128 -29.70 27.44 -16.56
CA GLU A 128 -28.53 26.78 -17.13
C GLU A 128 -27.32 26.80 -16.19
N ALA A 129 -27.04 27.92 -15.53
CA ALA A 129 -25.99 28.04 -14.53
C ALA A 129 -26.23 27.08 -13.35
N ASP A 130 -27.46 26.98 -12.85
CA ASP A 130 -27.85 26.05 -11.77
C ASP A 130 -27.71 24.57 -12.19
N ARG A 131 -27.91 24.25 -13.48
CA ARG A 131 -27.64 22.91 -14.02
C ARG A 131 -26.15 22.60 -14.04
N ARG A 132 -25.33 23.53 -14.53
CA ARG A 132 -23.86 23.38 -14.58
C ARG A 132 -23.27 23.26 -13.17
N LEU A 133 -23.78 24.02 -12.21
CA LEU A 133 -23.35 23.99 -10.82
C LEU A 133 -23.63 22.61 -10.19
N ARG A 134 -24.82 22.06 -10.38
CA ARG A 134 -25.16 20.69 -9.91
C ARG A 134 -24.27 19.61 -10.51
N GLN A 135 -23.99 19.67 -11.82
CA GLN A 135 -23.08 18.73 -12.47
C GLN A 135 -21.65 18.83 -11.90
N MET A 136 -21.19 20.05 -11.61
CA MET A 136 -19.87 20.27 -11.03
C MET A 136 -19.79 19.76 -9.59
N GLU A 137 -20.84 19.96 -8.79
CA GLU A 137 -20.94 19.42 -7.43
C GLU A 137 -20.91 17.89 -7.41
N GLU A 138 -21.69 17.24 -8.29
CA GLU A 138 -21.69 15.77 -8.44
C GLU A 138 -20.32 15.24 -8.86
N SER A 139 -19.67 15.88 -9.84
CA SER A 139 -18.31 15.53 -10.25
C SER A 139 -17.29 15.71 -9.13
N ASN A 140 -17.42 16.78 -8.33
CA ASN A 140 -16.52 17.02 -7.21
C ASN A 140 -16.70 15.98 -6.10
N GLU A 141 -17.93 15.57 -5.81
CA GLU A 141 -18.20 14.52 -4.83
C GLU A 141 -17.65 13.16 -5.30
N ASN A 142 -17.85 12.82 -6.57
CA ASN A 142 -17.24 11.63 -7.17
C ASN A 142 -15.70 11.67 -7.10
N ASN A 143 -15.08 12.83 -7.35
CA ASN A 143 -13.63 12.99 -7.23
C ASN A 143 -13.15 12.81 -5.79
N LYS A 144 -13.89 13.30 -4.78
CA LYS A 144 -13.55 13.08 -3.37
C LYS A 144 -13.60 11.60 -3.01
N LEU A 145 -14.65 10.89 -3.42
CA LEU A 145 -14.77 9.44 -3.20
C LEU A 145 -13.60 8.70 -3.85
N LEU A 146 -13.25 9.05 -5.08
CA LEU A 146 -12.11 8.47 -5.78
C LEU A 146 -10.78 8.74 -5.06
N ILE A 147 -10.56 9.96 -4.57
CA ILE A 147 -9.37 10.31 -3.77
C ILE A 147 -9.32 9.47 -2.49
N GLN A 148 -10.45 9.28 -1.82
CA GLN A 148 -10.52 8.45 -0.62
C GLN A 148 -10.16 7.00 -0.93
N GLU A 149 -10.71 6.41 -1.99
CA GLU A 149 -10.35 5.05 -2.42
C GLU A 149 -8.85 4.94 -2.74
N TYR A 150 -8.27 5.91 -3.43
CA TYR A 150 -6.83 5.91 -3.72
C TYR A 150 -5.99 6.04 -2.46
N LYS A 151 -6.44 6.80 -1.48
CA LYS A 151 -5.76 6.92 -0.19
C LYS A 151 -5.77 5.59 0.56
N GLU A 152 -6.92 4.92 0.64
CA GLU A 152 -7.04 3.59 1.26
C GLU A 152 -6.20 2.54 0.53
N LYS A 153 -6.18 2.56 -0.81
CA LYS A 153 -5.31 1.69 -1.62
C LYS A 153 -3.83 1.97 -1.37
N ASN A 154 -3.44 3.23 -1.21
CA ASN A 154 -2.05 3.59 -0.93
C ASN A 154 -1.63 3.17 0.49
N ASP A 155 -2.50 3.37 1.48
CA ASP A 155 -2.25 2.95 2.86
C ASP A 155 -2.11 1.42 2.95
N THR A 156 -2.95 0.67 2.25
CA THR A 156 -2.87 -0.80 2.18
C THR A 156 -1.61 -1.27 1.47
N LEU A 157 -1.25 -0.67 0.33
CA LEU A 157 0.01 -0.97 -0.38
C LEU A 157 1.23 -0.64 0.48
N THR A 158 1.22 0.49 1.18
CA THR A 158 2.30 0.88 2.09
C THR A 158 2.46 -0.12 3.25
N SER A 159 1.34 -0.55 3.84
CA SER A 159 1.34 -1.62 4.85
C SER A 159 1.91 -2.93 4.30
N LEU A 160 1.50 -3.33 3.09
CA LEU A 160 1.98 -4.54 2.44
C LEU A 160 3.49 -4.46 2.12
N VAL A 161 3.98 -3.33 1.62
CA VAL A 161 5.40 -3.09 1.38
C VAL A 161 6.20 -3.20 2.69
N ASN A 162 5.69 -2.67 3.79
CA ASN A 162 6.34 -2.80 5.10
C ASN A 162 6.41 -4.26 5.55
N GLN A 163 5.34 -5.04 5.37
CA GLN A 163 5.32 -6.48 5.67
C GLN A 163 6.34 -7.25 4.80
N PHE A 164 6.40 -6.97 3.50
CA PHE A 164 7.39 -7.58 2.61
C PHE A 164 8.82 -7.24 3.00
N ARG A 165 9.08 -5.98 3.38
CA ARG A 165 10.38 -5.56 3.85
C ARG A 165 10.78 -6.30 5.13
N GLN A 166 9.87 -6.41 6.09
CA GLN A 166 10.11 -7.18 7.32
C GLN A 166 10.40 -8.66 7.00
N GLY A 167 9.58 -9.29 6.16
CA GLY A 167 9.80 -10.68 5.75
C GLY A 167 11.13 -10.88 5.02
N TYR A 168 11.57 -9.90 4.22
CA TYR A 168 12.89 -9.92 3.59
C TYR A 168 14.03 -9.81 4.60
N GLU A 169 13.93 -8.91 5.58
CA GLU A 169 14.90 -8.77 6.66
C GLU A 169 15.00 -10.05 7.52
N GLU A 170 13.87 -10.67 7.83
CA GLU A 170 13.82 -11.98 8.52
C GLU A 170 14.45 -13.09 7.66
N SER A 171 14.11 -13.17 6.37
CA SER A 171 14.70 -14.15 5.45
C SER A 171 16.22 -14.01 5.33
N LYS A 172 16.71 -12.76 5.28
CA LYS A 172 18.14 -12.47 5.30
C LYS A 172 18.80 -12.92 6.61
N SER A 173 18.16 -12.66 7.76
CA SER A 173 18.63 -13.13 9.07
C SER A 173 18.71 -14.66 9.14
N TYR A 174 17.70 -15.37 8.66
CA TYR A 174 17.72 -16.84 8.61
C TYR A 174 18.82 -17.36 7.69
N LYS A 175 19.02 -16.72 6.52
CA LYS A 175 20.12 -17.08 5.62
C LYS A 175 21.47 -16.91 6.29
N ASP A 176 21.71 -15.80 6.98
CA ASP A 176 22.96 -15.56 7.72
C ASP A 176 23.16 -16.60 8.84
N GLN A 177 22.10 -17.02 9.52
CA GLN A 177 22.16 -18.09 10.53
C GLN A 177 22.47 -19.45 9.91
N VAL A 178 21.85 -19.79 8.79
CA VAL A 178 22.14 -21.02 8.04
C VAL A 178 23.59 -21.03 7.59
N ASP A 179 24.10 -19.94 7.02
CA ASP A 179 25.50 -19.85 6.58
C ASP A 179 26.48 -20.03 7.76
N ARG A 180 26.14 -19.50 8.94
CA ARG A 180 26.94 -19.72 10.17
C ARG A 180 26.91 -21.18 10.62
N LEU A 181 25.73 -21.79 10.66
CA LEU A 181 25.58 -23.19 11.05
C LEU A 181 26.26 -24.14 10.07
N THR A 182 26.18 -23.87 8.77
CA THR A 182 26.88 -24.64 7.73
C THR A 182 28.39 -24.57 7.94
N LYS A 183 28.96 -23.38 8.17
CA LYS A 183 30.39 -23.23 8.49
C LYS A 183 30.79 -23.98 9.77
N GLN A 184 29.94 -23.96 10.80
CA GLN A 184 30.19 -24.71 12.03
C GLN A 184 30.16 -26.22 11.77
N ALA A 185 29.20 -26.71 10.97
CA ALA A 185 29.10 -28.11 10.60
C ALA A 185 30.33 -28.57 9.78
N GLU A 186 30.78 -27.76 8.83
CA GLU A 186 32.00 -28.01 8.05
C GLU A 186 33.24 -28.10 8.94
N ASN A 187 33.40 -27.18 9.90
CA ASN A 187 34.50 -27.20 10.86
C ASN A 187 34.46 -28.47 11.75
N LEU A 188 33.30 -28.80 12.31
CA LEU A 188 33.12 -30.00 13.14
C LEU A 188 33.37 -31.28 12.33
N GLN A 189 32.95 -31.32 11.06
CA GLN A 189 33.21 -32.43 10.18
C GLN A 189 34.72 -32.58 9.90
N GLY A 190 35.43 -31.47 9.68
CA GLY A 190 36.88 -31.45 9.54
C GLY A 190 37.61 -31.93 10.79
N ASP A 191 37.19 -31.48 11.97
CA ASP A 191 37.77 -31.92 13.24
C ASP A 191 37.48 -33.40 13.54
N LEU A 192 36.27 -33.88 13.20
CA LEU A 192 35.92 -35.29 13.28
C LEU A 192 36.81 -36.14 12.36
N MET A 193 37.10 -35.67 11.15
CA MET A 193 37.98 -36.37 10.20
C MET A 193 39.41 -36.45 10.75
N LYS A 194 39.97 -35.34 11.26
CA LYS A 194 41.29 -35.33 11.92
C LYS A 194 41.33 -36.24 13.13
N ALA A 195 40.26 -36.28 13.94
CA ALA A 195 40.17 -37.16 15.09
C ALA A 195 40.14 -38.64 14.68
N LYS A 196 39.43 -38.98 13.59
CA LYS A 196 39.44 -40.33 13.01
C LYS A 196 40.83 -40.73 12.50
N GLU A 197 41.53 -39.86 11.79
CA GLU A 197 42.90 -40.11 11.31
C GLU A 197 43.88 -40.30 12.49
N ARG A 198 43.77 -39.48 13.54
CA ARG A 198 44.54 -39.66 14.77
C ARG A 198 44.24 -40.98 15.47
N PHE A 199 42.96 -41.37 15.52
CA PHE A 199 42.56 -42.64 16.11
C PHE A 199 43.12 -43.83 15.32
N GLN A 200 43.05 -43.79 13.99
CA GLN A 200 43.62 -44.83 13.12
C GLN A 200 45.13 -44.96 13.28
N SER A 201 45.87 -43.85 13.24
CA SER A 201 47.33 -43.87 13.45
C SER A 201 47.74 -44.35 14.85
N LEU A 202 46.97 -44.00 15.88
CA LEU A 202 47.19 -44.51 17.23
C LEU A 202 46.94 -46.02 17.32
N GLU A 203 45.86 -46.51 16.69
CA GLU A 203 45.54 -47.93 16.66
C GLU A 203 46.59 -48.74 15.89
N GLU A 204 47.07 -48.23 14.76
CA GLU A 204 48.20 -48.82 14.02
C GLU A 204 49.47 -48.90 14.88
N THR A 205 49.81 -47.80 15.58
CA THR A 205 50.96 -47.77 16.49
C THR A 205 50.80 -48.79 17.61
N ARG A 206 49.61 -48.86 18.22
CA ARG A 206 49.28 -49.81 19.29
C ARG A 206 49.42 -51.26 18.83
N ILE A 207 48.95 -51.59 17.61
CA ILE A 207 49.09 -52.93 17.03
C ILE A 207 50.58 -53.29 16.87
N VAL A 208 51.40 -52.36 16.38
CA VAL A 208 52.85 -52.58 16.24
C VAL A 208 53.51 -52.77 17.60
N GLU A 209 53.20 -51.93 18.59
CA GLU A 209 53.74 -52.05 19.95
C GLU A 209 53.34 -53.37 20.61
N LEU A 210 52.09 -53.80 20.45
CA LEU A 210 51.60 -55.08 20.96
C LEU A 210 52.38 -56.24 20.34
N ARG A 211 52.54 -56.23 19.01
CA ARG A 211 53.28 -57.25 18.26
C ARG A 211 54.75 -57.32 18.68
N GLN A 212 55.40 -56.17 18.83
CA GLN A 212 56.78 -56.11 19.33
C GLN A 212 56.88 -56.61 20.77
N SER A 213 55.89 -56.34 21.61
CA SER A 213 55.88 -56.84 22.99
C SER A 213 55.67 -58.35 23.03
N GLU A 214 54.75 -58.88 22.25
CA GLU A 214 54.54 -60.32 22.09
C GLU A 214 55.82 -61.03 21.61
N GLU A 215 56.51 -60.46 20.62
CA GLU A 215 57.79 -60.99 20.13
C GLU A 215 58.88 -60.96 21.22
N ARG A 216 59.00 -59.86 21.97
CA ARG A 216 59.92 -59.79 23.12
C ARG A 216 59.59 -60.83 24.19
N HIS A 217 58.31 -61.00 24.51
CA HIS A 217 57.87 -62.00 25.48
C HIS A 217 58.12 -63.43 24.99
N GLN A 218 57.94 -63.70 23.70
CA GLN A 218 58.23 -64.99 23.09
C GLN A 218 59.73 -65.31 23.17
N VAL A 219 60.60 -64.37 22.84
CA VAL A 219 62.06 -64.54 22.96
C VAL A 219 62.49 -64.77 24.42
N GLU A 220 61.91 -64.04 25.37
CA GLU A 220 62.25 -64.26 26.79
C GLU A 220 61.73 -65.62 27.30
N LEU A 221 60.55 -66.06 26.86
CA LEU A 221 60.05 -67.41 27.14
C LEU A 221 60.99 -68.49 26.59
N GLU A 222 61.45 -68.36 25.34
CA GLU A 222 62.41 -69.28 24.73
C GLU A 222 63.73 -69.31 25.51
N ARG A 223 64.22 -68.14 25.93
CA ARG A 223 65.42 -68.03 26.76
C ARG A 223 65.25 -68.68 28.14
N ILE A 224 64.07 -68.55 28.77
CA ILE A 224 63.76 -69.21 30.04
C ILE A 224 63.70 -70.74 29.83
N ILE A 225 63.08 -71.21 28.76
CA ILE A 225 63.04 -72.64 28.41
C ILE A 225 64.45 -73.19 28.20
N GLU A 226 65.30 -72.48 27.45
CA GLU A 226 66.68 -72.87 27.21
C GLU A 226 67.49 -72.91 28.50
N LYS A 227 67.41 -71.86 29.36
CA LYS A 227 68.04 -71.86 30.69
C LYS A 227 67.58 -73.07 31.53
N ARG A 228 66.28 -73.35 31.54
CA ARG A 228 65.71 -74.48 32.28
C ARG A 228 66.18 -75.83 31.72
N ASN A 229 66.37 -75.94 30.41
CA ASN A 229 66.94 -77.14 29.79
C ASN A 229 68.42 -77.32 30.15
N VAL A 230 69.21 -76.24 30.14
CA VAL A 230 70.62 -76.26 30.57
C VAL A 230 70.73 -76.63 32.06
N GLU A 231 69.87 -76.09 32.92
CA GLU A 231 69.81 -76.48 34.34
C GLU A 231 69.47 -77.96 34.49
N LYS A 232 68.47 -78.46 33.75
CA LYS A 232 68.12 -79.89 33.75
C LYS A 232 69.27 -80.78 33.24
N GLU A 233 70.00 -80.34 32.22
CA GLU A 233 71.20 -81.03 31.72
C GLU A 233 72.33 -81.02 32.76
N ARG A 234 72.53 -79.90 33.47
CA ARG A 234 73.48 -79.82 34.58
C ARG A 234 73.11 -80.76 35.72
N GLU A 235 71.84 -80.81 36.11
CA GLU A 235 71.34 -81.75 37.12
C GLU A 235 71.55 -83.20 36.67
N LEU A 236 71.23 -83.53 35.41
CA LEU A 236 71.49 -84.85 34.83
C LEU A 236 72.98 -85.21 34.84
N LEU A 237 73.86 -84.25 34.51
CA LEU A 237 75.30 -84.43 34.52
C LEU A 237 75.83 -84.62 35.95
N GLN A 238 75.31 -83.86 36.90
CA GLN A 238 75.66 -83.98 38.32
C GLN A 238 75.23 -85.35 38.85
N LEU A 239 74.00 -85.78 38.54
CA LEU A 239 73.51 -87.11 38.88
C LEU A 239 74.37 -88.22 38.23
N ARG A 240 74.76 -88.04 36.96
CA ARG A 240 75.66 -88.98 36.25
C ARG A 240 77.04 -89.04 36.91
N THR A 241 77.58 -87.90 37.32
CA THR A 241 78.86 -87.79 38.03
C THR A 241 78.77 -88.47 39.40
N ASP A 242 77.68 -88.27 40.13
CA ASP A 242 77.44 -88.93 41.42
C ASP A 242 77.31 -90.45 41.27
N PHE A 243 76.62 -90.92 40.23
CA PHE A 243 76.55 -92.35 39.93
C PHE A 243 77.91 -92.92 39.52
N GLN A 244 78.70 -92.18 38.71
CA GLN A 244 80.05 -92.60 38.33
C GLN A 244 81.00 -92.64 39.53
N ASN A 245 80.92 -91.66 40.45
CA ASN A 245 81.65 -91.65 41.71
C ASN A 245 81.24 -92.82 42.62
N LYS A 246 79.94 -93.15 42.69
CA LYS A 246 79.46 -94.34 43.42
C LYS A 246 80.00 -95.64 42.80
N LEU A 247 80.03 -95.73 41.48
CA LEU A 247 80.60 -96.86 40.73
C LEU A 247 82.11 -96.99 41.00
N GLN A 248 82.83 -95.87 40.98
CA GLN A 248 84.25 -95.84 41.30
C GLN A 248 84.51 -96.29 42.75
N LYS A 249 83.76 -95.76 43.72
CA LYS A 249 83.85 -96.20 45.13
C LYS A 249 83.55 -97.69 45.29
N ALA A 250 82.50 -98.20 44.65
CA ALA A 250 82.18 -99.62 44.69
C ALA A 250 83.28 -100.48 44.05
N ASN A 251 83.93 -99.98 43.01
CA ASN A 251 85.05 -100.67 42.36
C ASN A 251 86.32 -100.62 43.22
N GLU A 252 86.61 -99.50 43.88
CA GLU A 252 87.68 -99.35 44.87
C GLU A 252 87.46 -100.28 46.07
N GLU A 253 86.23 -100.37 46.60
CA GLU A 253 85.86 -101.32 47.66
C GLU A 253 85.97 -102.78 47.21
N SER A 254 85.57 -103.10 45.98
CA SER A 254 85.75 -104.44 45.40
C SER A 254 87.23 -104.78 45.24
N THR A 255 88.03 -103.83 44.75
CA THR A 255 89.49 -103.98 44.60
C THR A 255 90.17 -104.15 45.97
N ALA A 256 89.73 -103.38 46.97
CA ALA A 256 90.19 -103.53 48.35
C ALA A 256 89.83 -104.90 48.94
N LYS A 257 88.62 -105.41 48.67
CA LYS A 257 88.23 -106.78 49.05
C LYS A 257 89.04 -107.84 48.33
N ILE A 258 89.35 -107.64 47.04
CA ILE A 258 90.23 -108.53 46.27
C ILE A 258 91.62 -108.53 46.90
N HIS A 259 92.20 -107.38 47.25
CA HIS A 259 93.46 -107.30 47.98
C HIS A 259 93.41 -108.00 49.33
N ALA A 260 92.34 -107.81 50.12
CA ALA A 260 92.17 -108.51 51.39
C ALA A 260 92.05 -110.04 51.20
N PHE A 261 91.43 -110.52 50.12
CA PHE A 261 91.41 -111.94 49.78
C PHE A 261 92.80 -112.46 49.39
N TYR A 262 93.59 -111.69 48.64
CA TYR A 262 94.97 -112.05 48.32
C TYR A 262 95.85 -112.11 49.57
N GLU A 263 95.77 -111.14 50.49
CA GLU A 263 96.46 -111.18 51.78
C GLU A 263 96.06 -112.42 52.60
N ARG A 264 94.76 -112.75 52.61
CA ARG A 264 94.26 -113.93 53.33
C ARG A 264 94.73 -115.25 52.74
N ILE A 265 94.88 -115.33 51.41
CA ILE A 265 95.49 -116.48 50.73
C ILE A 265 96.98 -116.58 51.07
N GLU A 266 97.69 -115.45 51.17
CA GLU A 266 99.10 -115.38 51.58
C GLU A 266 99.27 -115.87 53.04
N GLN A 267 98.37 -115.47 53.93
CA GLN A 267 98.32 -115.94 55.32
C GLN A 267 98.09 -117.46 55.40
N LEU A 268 97.12 -117.98 54.63
CA LEU A 268 96.83 -119.42 54.54
C LEU A 268 98.02 -120.23 54.00
N ARG A 269 98.80 -119.68 53.06
CA ARG A 269 100.06 -120.30 52.60
C ARG A 269 101.10 -120.36 53.72
N LYS A 270 101.28 -119.28 54.47
CA LYS A 270 102.21 -119.25 55.62
C LYS A 270 101.80 -120.22 56.73
N ASP A 271 100.51 -120.33 57.02
CA ASP A 271 99.99 -121.26 58.03
C ASP A 271 100.19 -122.73 57.59
N TYR A 272 99.99 -123.04 56.30
CA TYR A 272 100.28 -124.37 55.75
C TYR A 272 101.78 -124.71 55.77
N GLU A 273 102.67 -123.75 55.49
CA GLU A 273 104.12 -123.95 55.62
C GLU A 273 104.53 -124.20 57.08
N PHE A 274 103.89 -123.52 58.03
CA PHE A 274 104.14 -123.73 59.46
C PHE A 274 103.69 -125.12 59.94
N GLU A 275 102.53 -125.61 59.48
CA GLU A 275 102.07 -126.97 59.80
C GLU A 275 102.96 -128.07 59.18
N LEU A 276 103.48 -127.86 57.97
CA LEU A 276 104.44 -128.77 57.33
C LEU A 276 105.73 -128.88 58.14
N LYS A 277 106.23 -127.75 58.66
CA LYS A 277 107.44 -127.69 59.47
C LYS A 277 107.26 -128.45 60.80
N LYS A 278 106.11 -128.25 61.46
CA LYS A 278 105.73 -128.91 62.72
C LYS A 278 105.57 -130.43 62.57
N LYS A 279 105.10 -130.90 61.41
CA LYS A 279 105.05 -132.35 61.09
C LYS A 279 106.43 -132.94 60.84
N SER A 280 107.37 -132.19 60.24
CA SER A 280 108.74 -132.68 60.04
C SER A 280 109.53 -132.85 61.34
N GLU A 281 109.37 -131.91 62.28
CA GLU A 281 110.02 -131.95 63.61
C GLU A 281 109.48 -133.08 64.51
N ALA A 282 108.19 -133.45 64.34
CA ALA A 282 107.59 -134.57 65.07
C ALA A 282 108.06 -135.96 64.57
N TYR A 283 108.41 -136.10 63.28
CA TYR A 283 108.98 -137.33 62.74
C TYR A 283 110.45 -137.52 63.16
N GLU A 284 111.21 -136.44 63.37
CA GLU A 284 112.58 -136.51 63.89
C GLU A 284 112.62 -136.97 65.37
N MET A 285 111.68 -136.53 66.21
CA MET A 285 111.59 -136.97 67.62
C MET A 285 111.21 -138.46 67.80
N GLN A 286 110.46 -139.06 66.88
CA GLN A 286 110.16 -140.51 66.91
C GLN A 286 111.34 -141.39 66.50
N ILE A 287 112.30 -140.85 65.73
CA ILE A 287 113.50 -141.59 65.28
C ILE A 287 114.59 -141.57 66.37
N GLU A 288 114.58 -140.59 67.27
CA GLU A 288 115.60 -140.42 68.32
C GLU A 288 115.36 -141.28 69.57
N GLN A 289 114.10 -141.59 69.91
CA GLN A 289 113.78 -142.44 71.09
C GLN A 289 113.98 -143.94 70.84
N ILE A 290 113.96 -144.41 69.58
CA ILE A 290 114.26 -145.82 69.24
C ILE A 290 115.77 -146.13 69.38
N LYS A 291 116.65 -145.13 69.47
CA LYS A 291 118.12 -145.30 69.54
C LYS A 291 118.71 -145.46 70.95
N ASN A 292 117.98 -145.19 72.04
CA ASN A 292 118.52 -145.27 73.42
C ASN A 292 118.06 -146.49 74.23
N ILE A 293 117.63 -147.58 73.57
CA ILE A 293 117.33 -148.88 74.20
C ILE A 293 118.58 -149.80 74.35
N ASN A 294 119.78 -149.45 73.86
CA ASN A 294 120.91 -150.38 73.90
C ASN A 294 122.28 -149.70 74.17
N LYS A 295 122.66 -149.61 75.46
CA LYS A 295 124.02 -149.82 76.03
C LYS A 295 124.12 -149.27 77.45
N ASP A 296 123.98 -150.13 78.47
CA ASP A 296 125.03 -150.44 79.45
C ASP A 296 124.50 -151.27 80.64
N ASP A 297 125.22 -152.37 80.90
CA ASP A 297 125.01 -153.38 81.93
C ASP A 297 125.33 -152.87 83.37
N ASN A 298 124.32 -152.93 84.24
CA ASN A 298 124.27 -153.73 85.48
C ASN A 298 125.40 -153.68 86.55
N VAL A 299 125.06 -153.32 87.82
CA VAL A 299 125.65 -153.86 89.10
C VAL A 299 124.63 -153.65 90.26
N LYS A 300 123.84 -154.66 90.68
CA LYS A 300 124.02 -155.68 91.77
C LYS A 300 123.69 -155.20 93.23
N PRO A 301 123.56 -156.10 94.23
CA PRO A 301 122.74 -157.32 94.34
C PRO A 301 122.00 -157.43 95.71
N GLN A 302 121.15 -158.46 95.89
CA GLN A 302 120.16 -158.66 96.97
C GLN A 302 118.85 -157.89 96.79
#